data_AF-A0A1Q9F312-F1
#
_entry.id   AF-A0A1Q9F312-F1
#
_cell.length_a   1.000
_cell.length_b   1.000
_cell.length_c   1.000
_cell.angle_alpha   90.00
_cell.angle_beta   90.00
_cell.angle_gamma   90.00
#
_symmetry.space_group_name_H-M   'P 1'
#
loop_
_entity.id
_entity.type
_entity.pdbx_description
1 polymer ?
#
loop_
_entity_poly.entity_id
_entity_poly.type
_entity_poly.pdbx_seq_one_letter_code
_entity_poly.pdbx_strand_id
1 'polypeptide(L)'
;MSSLKVKNTFLELDDPEESLVPTPRRASSEPPTSRSLPFDLPETPPKDPRDATASETTGLADADVYSVCSLCTTSEEELAHADATLRQKPPAAPQMIVTPPPAVSEGFRAVALAAFSALATYGPTEMQPSCYGYQVVVKLPRQSFEARAGFLRIAQESVLQAAENSSATYVLGYRASPFLETPLGFSALLCHVPDSSCACWDILQWGMCNFGDTCRWAHPTMRATLNVMAAVLE
;
A
#
# COMPACT_ATOMS: atom_id res chain seq x y z
N MET A 1 -17.74 3.89 40.84
CA MET A 1 -18.13 3.38 39.51
C MET A 1 -18.85 4.51 38.78
N SER A 2 -18.11 5.29 38.00
CA SER A 2 -18.64 6.51 37.37
C SER A 2 -19.02 6.21 35.92
N SER A 3 -20.31 6.29 35.63
CA SER A 3 -20.91 6.06 34.31
C SER A 3 -20.76 7.31 33.43
N LEU A 4 -20.01 7.18 32.33
CA LEU A 4 -19.94 8.19 31.27
C LEU A 4 -21.18 8.05 30.38
N LYS A 5 -22.08 9.03 30.43
CA LYS A 5 -23.19 9.19 29.48
C LYS A 5 -22.77 10.17 28.39
N VAL A 6 -22.59 9.67 27.17
CA VAL A 6 -22.42 10.51 25.97
C VAL A 6 -23.81 10.96 25.51
N LYS A 7 -24.08 12.26 25.64
CA LYS A 7 -25.24 12.92 25.04
C LYS A 7 -24.82 13.52 23.70
N ASN A 8 -25.20 12.89 22.59
CA ASN A 8 -25.23 13.56 21.30
C ASN A 8 -26.53 14.36 21.22
N THR A 9 -26.40 15.67 21.32
CA THR A 9 -27.48 16.65 21.13
C THR A 9 -26.95 17.74 20.23
N PHE A 10 -27.39 17.75 18.98
CA PHE A 10 -27.46 18.93 18.12
C PHE A 10 -28.51 18.60 17.04
N LEU A 11 -29.80 18.73 17.37
CA LEU A 11 -30.66 19.89 17.11
C LEU A 11 -31.02 20.01 15.61
N GLU A 12 -32.08 19.29 15.26
CA GLU A 12 -32.99 19.65 14.17
C GLU A 12 -33.57 21.03 14.47
N LEU A 13 -33.32 21.99 13.58
CA LEU A 13 -34.05 23.24 13.51
C LEU A 13 -35.07 23.10 12.38
N ASP A 14 -36.33 22.90 12.75
CA ASP A 14 -37.48 23.22 11.92
C ASP A 14 -37.53 24.75 11.76
N ASP A 15 -37.18 25.26 10.58
CA ASP A 15 -37.44 26.65 10.18
C ASP A 15 -38.77 26.72 9.41
N PRO A 16 -39.81 27.38 9.96
CA PRO A 16 -41.03 27.65 9.24
C PRO A 16 -40.93 28.96 8.44
N GLU A 17 -41.29 28.86 7.16
CA GLU A 17 -41.88 29.89 6.30
C GLU A 17 -41.23 31.29 6.08
N GLU A 18 -41.38 31.75 4.83
CA GLU A 18 -41.28 33.13 4.35
C GLU A 18 -39.90 33.79 4.15
N SER A 19 -39.43 33.74 2.89
CA SER A 19 -39.08 34.98 2.15
C SER A 19 -38.83 34.66 0.67
N LEU A 20 -39.85 34.95 -0.16
CA LEU A 20 -39.77 34.89 -1.61
C LEU A 20 -38.99 36.09 -2.16
N VAL A 21 -37.68 35.94 -2.31
CA VAL A 21 -36.89 36.83 -3.18
C VAL A 21 -36.50 36.04 -4.44
N PRO A 22 -36.95 36.44 -5.63
CA PRO A 22 -36.61 35.74 -6.87
C PRO A 22 -35.14 35.99 -7.21
N THR A 23 -34.29 35.00 -6.95
CA THR A 23 -32.91 35.00 -7.46
C THR A 23 -32.90 34.69 -8.97
N PRO A 24 -32.05 35.37 -9.75
CA PRO A 24 -31.97 35.15 -11.19
C PRO A 24 -31.52 33.72 -11.49
N ARG A 25 -32.39 32.99 -12.20
CA ARG A 25 -32.14 31.64 -12.72
C ARG A 25 -30.84 31.62 -13.52
N ARG A 26 -29.82 30.95 -12.96
CA ARG A 26 -28.62 30.57 -13.70
C ARG A 26 -29.05 29.63 -14.83
N ALA A 27 -28.65 29.95 -16.05
CA ALA A 27 -28.95 29.16 -17.24
C ALA A 27 -28.49 27.72 -17.04
N SER A 28 -29.43 26.79 -17.23
CA SER A 28 -29.20 25.36 -17.27
C SER A 28 -28.28 25.07 -18.46
N SER A 29 -27.05 24.67 -18.17
CA SER A 29 -26.16 24.11 -19.18
C SER A 29 -26.65 22.69 -19.47
N GLU A 30 -27.36 22.54 -20.58
CA GLU A 30 -27.74 21.23 -21.10
C GLU A 30 -26.47 20.41 -21.36
N PRO A 31 -26.40 19.16 -20.89
CA PRO A 31 -25.29 18.28 -21.21
C PRO A 31 -25.26 18.02 -22.72
N PRO A 32 -24.07 17.97 -23.35
CA PRO A 32 -23.96 17.71 -24.78
C PRO A 32 -24.61 16.37 -25.10
N THR A 33 -25.68 16.44 -25.89
CA THR A 33 -26.36 15.29 -26.50
C THR A 33 -25.33 14.35 -27.08
N SER A 34 -25.33 13.14 -26.55
CA SER A 34 -24.62 11.98 -27.03
C SER A 34 -24.82 11.83 -28.53
N ARG A 35 -23.75 12.11 -29.27
CA ARG A 35 -23.61 11.78 -30.69
C ARG A 35 -23.53 10.27 -30.81
N SER A 36 -24.67 9.61 -30.96
CA SER A 36 -24.77 8.21 -31.33
C SER A 36 -24.17 8.04 -32.73
N LEU A 37 -22.94 7.51 -32.79
CA LEU A 37 -22.38 6.97 -34.01
C LEU A 37 -23.07 5.63 -34.31
N PRO A 38 -23.51 5.40 -35.57
CA PRO A 38 -23.94 4.08 -35.99
C PRO A 38 -22.71 3.17 -36.03
N PHE A 39 -22.71 2.14 -35.19
CA PHE A 39 -21.73 1.08 -35.22
C PHE A 39 -22.28 0.00 -36.18
N ASP A 40 -21.85 0.05 -37.45
CA ASP A 40 -22.10 -1.02 -38.40
C ASP A 40 -21.31 -2.26 -37.94
N LEU A 41 -22.01 -3.21 -37.32
CA LEU A 41 -21.52 -4.56 -37.06
C LEU A 41 -21.59 -5.37 -38.37
N PRO A 42 -20.49 -5.97 -38.85
CA PRO A 42 -20.56 -6.95 -39.91
C PRO A 42 -21.27 -8.22 -39.40
N GLU A 43 -22.37 -8.58 -40.07
CA GLU A 43 -23.08 -9.83 -39.90
C GLU A 43 -22.13 -11.02 -40.06
N THR A 44 -21.98 -11.82 -39.01
CA THR A 44 -21.39 -13.15 -39.11
C THR A 44 -22.46 -14.15 -39.57
N PRO A 45 -22.17 -14.99 -40.58
CA PRO A 45 -23.13 -15.95 -41.10
C PRO A 45 -23.43 -17.09 -40.11
N PRO A 46 -24.64 -17.67 -40.16
CA PRO A 46 -25.05 -18.76 -39.28
C PRO A 46 -24.27 -20.04 -39.61
N LYS A 47 -23.64 -20.64 -38.59
CA LYS A 47 -23.12 -22.01 -38.68
C LYS A 47 -24.19 -22.98 -38.17
N ASP A 48 -24.56 -23.89 -39.06
CA ASP A 48 -25.52 -24.97 -38.85
C ASP A 48 -25.20 -25.86 -37.64
N PRO A 49 -26.23 -26.46 -37.00
CA PRO A 49 -26.08 -27.51 -36.02
C PRO A 49 -26.02 -28.86 -36.74
N ARG A 50 -24.91 -29.58 -36.59
CA ARG A 50 -24.90 -31.02 -36.88
C ARG A 50 -24.30 -31.78 -35.70
N ASP A 51 -25.13 -32.69 -35.23
CA ASP A 51 -24.86 -33.88 -34.43
C ASP A 51 -23.43 -34.40 -34.56
N ALA A 52 -22.84 -34.82 -33.43
CA ALA A 52 -22.73 -36.24 -33.15
C ALA A 52 -21.93 -36.53 -31.86
N THR A 53 -22.46 -37.51 -31.14
CA THR A 53 -21.75 -38.60 -30.43
C THR A 53 -20.94 -38.29 -29.17
N ALA A 54 -21.48 -38.85 -28.09
CA ALA A 54 -20.77 -39.31 -26.92
C ALA A 54 -19.53 -40.16 -27.27
N SER A 55 -18.47 -40.01 -26.48
CA SER A 55 -17.64 -41.15 -26.10
C SER A 55 -16.92 -40.84 -24.79
N GLU A 56 -17.19 -41.66 -23.80
CA GLU A 56 -16.32 -41.88 -22.64
C GLU A 56 -14.89 -42.15 -23.11
N THR A 57 -13.91 -41.51 -22.47
CA THR A 57 -12.57 -42.08 -22.37
C THR A 57 -11.95 -41.62 -21.05
N THR A 58 -11.95 -42.56 -20.10
CA THR A 58 -11.05 -42.64 -18.97
C THR A 58 -9.61 -42.58 -19.46
N GLY A 59 -8.80 -41.69 -18.88
CA GLY A 59 -7.39 -41.54 -19.23
C GLY A 59 -6.62 -40.78 -18.17
N LEU A 60 -6.12 -41.54 -17.18
CA LEU A 60 -5.04 -41.16 -16.28
C LEU A 60 -3.82 -40.69 -17.10
N ALA A 61 -3.30 -39.51 -16.78
CA ALA A 61 -1.88 -39.20 -16.95
C ALA A 61 -1.50 -38.02 -16.04
N ASP A 62 -0.86 -38.37 -14.92
CA ASP A 62 0.06 -37.51 -14.21
C ASP A 62 1.07 -36.88 -15.18
N ALA A 63 1.21 -35.56 -15.09
CA ALA A 63 2.37 -34.86 -15.63
C ALA A 63 2.73 -33.73 -14.67
N ASP A 64 3.54 -34.09 -13.67
CA ASP A 64 4.35 -33.18 -12.89
C ASP A 64 5.20 -32.31 -13.82
N VAL A 65 4.89 -31.02 -13.86
CA VAL A 65 5.77 -30.00 -14.44
C VAL A 65 6.44 -29.24 -13.28
N TYR A 66 7.36 -29.93 -12.60
CA TYR A 66 8.39 -29.26 -11.83
C TYR A 66 9.54 -28.90 -12.79
N SER A 67 9.58 -27.63 -13.20
CA SER A 67 10.73 -27.06 -13.90
C SER A 67 11.85 -26.81 -12.88
N VAL A 68 12.62 -27.87 -12.62
CA VAL A 68 13.84 -27.83 -11.82
C VAL A 68 14.93 -27.18 -12.66
N CYS A 69 15.39 -25.99 -12.26
CA CYS A 69 16.50 -25.32 -12.94
C CYS A 69 17.80 -26.04 -12.60
N SER A 70 18.44 -26.57 -13.64
CA SER A 70 19.70 -27.30 -13.63
C SER A 70 20.82 -26.58 -12.89
N LEU A 71 21.31 -27.26 -11.84
CA LEU A 71 22.70 -27.62 -11.58
C LEU A 71 23.77 -26.75 -12.28
N CYS A 72 24.41 -25.88 -11.49
CA CYS A 72 25.79 -25.50 -11.69
C CYS A 72 26.67 -26.53 -10.97
N THR A 73 27.13 -27.55 -11.70
CA THR A 73 28.23 -28.41 -11.25
C THR A 73 29.54 -27.63 -11.40
N THR A 74 30.11 -27.14 -10.29
CA THR A 74 31.52 -26.77 -10.25
C THR A 74 32.27 -27.89 -9.55
N SER A 75 33.10 -28.56 -10.33
CA SER A 75 34.06 -29.59 -9.94
C SER A 75 34.90 -29.18 -8.73
N GLU A 76 34.90 -30.05 -7.72
CA GLU A 76 35.98 -30.16 -6.75
C GLU A 76 37.23 -30.66 -7.46
N GLU A 77 38.26 -29.82 -7.54
CA GLU A 77 39.63 -30.32 -7.55
C GLU A 77 40.50 -29.44 -6.65
N GLU A 78 41.16 -30.16 -5.77
CA GLU A 78 41.92 -29.76 -4.60
C GLU A 78 43.32 -29.30 -5.02
N LEU A 79 43.72 -28.06 -4.67
CA LEU A 79 45.13 -27.77 -4.50
C LEU A 79 45.34 -26.74 -3.37
N ALA A 80 45.80 -27.28 -2.24
CA ALA A 80 46.26 -26.54 -1.09
C ALA A 80 47.38 -25.57 -1.48
N HIS A 81 47.15 -24.27 -1.30
CA HIS A 81 48.18 -23.27 -1.08
C HIS A 81 47.73 -22.37 0.08
N ALA A 82 48.43 -22.52 1.21
CA ALA A 82 48.29 -21.66 2.36
C ALA A 82 48.87 -20.28 2.01
N ASP A 83 48.00 -19.31 1.71
CA ASP A 83 48.37 -17.90 1.69
C ASP A 83 47.57 -17.16 2.78
N ALA A 84 48.28 -16.88 3.87
CA ALA A 84 47.81 -16.12 5.01
C ALA A 84 47.74 -14.63 4.63
N THR A 85 46.83 -14.28 3.73
CA THR A 85 46.48 -12.88 3.49
C THR A 85 45.54 -12.42 4.59
N LEU A 86 46.11 -11.64 5.51
CA LEU A 86 45.39 -10.82 6.49
C LEU A 86 44.22 -10.12 5.80
N ARG A 87 43.00 -10.66 5.97
CA ARG A 87 41.76 -9.96 5.63
C ARG A 87 41.64 -8.77 6.58
N GLN A 88 42.21 -7.65 6.19
CA GLN A 88 41.92 -6.37 6.84
C GLN A 88 40.43 -6.12 6.67
N LYS A 89 39.70 -6.23 7.78
CA LYS A 89 38.30 -5.85 7.89
C LYS A 89 38.15 -4.45 7.28
N PRO A 90 37.37 -4.26 6.20
CA PRO A 90 37.23 -2.95 5.58
C PRO A 90 36.80 -1.95 6.67
N PRO A 91 37.45 -0.77 6.74
CA PRO A 91 37.10 0.24 7.73
C PRO A 91 35.61 0.54 7.55
N ALA A 92 34.84 0.36 8.63
CA ALA A 92 33.42 0.62 8.63
C ALA A 92 33.22 2.05 8.12
N ALA A 93 32.62 2.17 6.92
CA ALA A 93 32.32 3.47 6.35
C ALA A 93 31.54 4.27 7.41
N PRO A 94 31.92 5.53 7.70
CA PRO A 94 31.24 6.33 8.70
C PRO A 94 29.76 6.43 8.33
N GLN A 95 28.92 5.74 9.08
CA GLN A 95 27.47 5.83 8.92
C GLN A 95 27.08 7.21 9.43
N MET A 96 26.91 8.15 8.49
CA MET A 96 26.31 9.43 8.79
C MET A 96 24.87 9.17 9.23
N ILE A 97 24.63 9.23 10.53
CA ILE A 97 23.27 9.26 11.09
C ILE A 97 22.71 10.63 10.75
N VAL A 98 22.10 10.76 9.58
CA VAL A 98 21.33 11.96 9.21
C VAL A 98 20.01 11.87 9.96
N THR A 99 19.91 12.54 11.10
CA THR A 99 18.66 12.67 11.83
C THR A 99 17.70 13.56 11.02
N PRO A 100 16.50 13.08 10.65
CA PRO A 100 15.55 13.87 9.89
C PRO A 100 15.02 15.06 10.73
N PRO A 101 14.63 16.18 10.10
CA PRO A 101 14.03 17.31 10.79
C PRO A 101 12.77 16.92 11.59
N PRO A 102 12.54 17.54 12.77
CA PRO A 102 11.47 17.12 13.69
C PRO A 102 10.04 17.36 13.15
N ALA A 103 9.83 18.32 12.26
CA ALA A 103 8.49 18.57 11.68
C ALA A 103 8.05 17.46 10.71
N VAL A 104 9.01 16.89 9.95
CA VAL A 104 8.71 15.82 9.00
C VAL A 104 8.46 14.49 9.71
N SER A 105 9.04 14.30 10.90
CA SER A 105 8.80 13.11 11.70
C SER A 105 7.40 13.07 12.32
N GLU A 106 6.72 14.20 12.53
CA GLU A 106 5.39 14.22 13.13
C GLU A 106 4.32 13.62 12.22
N GLY A 107 4.31 13.98 10.93
CA GLY A 107 3.38 13.40 9.95
C GLY A 107 3.59 11.88 9.76
N PHE A 108 4.84 11.44 9.66
CA PHE A 108 5.16 10.01 9.60
C PHE A 108 4.76 9.26 10.87
N ARG A 109 4.97 9.87 12.04
CA ARG A 109 4.53 9.32 13.32
C ARG A 109 3.01 9.20 13.41
N ALA A 110 2.26 10.19 12.92
CA ALA A 110 0.80 10.17 12.94
C ALA A 110 0.26 8.99 12.12
N VAL A 111 0.82 8.74 10.93
CA VAL A 111 0.45 7.58 10.09
C VAL A 111 0.82 6.26 10.77
N ALA A 112 2.01 6.16 11.37
CA ALA A 112 2.41 4.98 12.14
C ALA A 112 1.49 4.73 13.36
N LEU A 113 1.07 5.80 14.04
CA LEU A 113 0.17 5.74 15.19
C LEU A 113 -1.24 5.26 14.79
N ALA A 114 -1.69 5.55 13.57
CA ALA A 114 -2.96 5.02 13.06
C ALA A 114 -2.89 3.49 12.91
N ALA A 115 -1.81 2.95 12.33
CA ALA A 115 -1.58 1.51 12.26
C ALA A 115 -1.51 0.88 13.65
N PHE A 116 -0.76 1.49 14.57
CA PHE A 116 -0.66 1.06 15.97
C PHE A 116 -2.03 1.00 16.64
N SER A 117 -2.83 2.06 16.52
CA SER A 117 -4.14 2.17 17.17
C SER A 117 -5.12 1.13 16.65
N ALA A 118 -5.07 0.86 15.34
CA ALA A 118 -5.88 -0.18 14.71
C ALA A 118 -5.52 -1.58 15.24
N LEU A 119 -4.22 -1.88 15.37
CA LEU A 119 -3.72 -3.17 15.82
C LEU A 119 -3.83 -3.39 17.34
N ALA A 120 -3.79 -2.33 18.13
CA ALA A 120 -3.89 -2.39 19.60
C ALA A 120 -5.20 -3.01 20.09
N THR A 121 -6.22 -3.09 19.24
CA THR A 121 -7.49 -3.77 19.55
C THR A 121 -7.40 -5.30 19.54
N TYR A 122 -6.35 -5.87 18.94
CA TYR A 122 -6.18 -7.31 18.74
C TYR A 122 -5.13 -7.97 19.65
N GLY A 123 -4.23 -7.19 20.24
CA GLY A 123 -3.21 -7.72 21.13
C GLY A 123 -2.18 -6.68 21.58
N PRO A 124 -1.23 -7.07 22.45
CA PRO A 124 -0.12 -6.22 22.85
C PRO A 124 0.62 -5.70 21.62
N THR A 125 0.55 -4.39 21.41
CA THR A 125 1.14 -3.73 20.25
C THR A 125 2.21 -2.77 20.73
N GLU A 126 3.33 -2.73 20.02
CA GLU A 126 4.46 -1.85 20.29
C GLU A 126 4.76 -1.04 19.03
N MET A 127 5.07 0.24 19.20
CA MET A 127 5.55 1.11 18.13
C MET A 127 6.89 1.70 18.54
N GLN A 128 7.90 1.53 17.71
CA GLN A 128 9.24 2.06 17.95
C GLN A 128 9.82 2.77 16.72
N PRO A 129 10.67 3.80 16.91
CA PRO A 129 11.49 4.35 15.84
C PRO A 129 12.48 3.30 15.31
N SER A 130 12.80 3.38 14.03
CA SER A 130 13.83 2.58 13.36
C SER A 130 14.78 3.49 12.58
N CYS A 131 15.89 2.95 12.09
CA CYS A 131 16.86 3.72 11.29
C CYS A 131 16.29 4.34 10.01
N TYR A 132 15.18 3.80 9.49
CA TYR A 132 14.55 4.28 8.26
C TYR A 132 13.13 4.82 8.48
N GLY A 133 12.61 4.89 9.71
CA GLY A 133 11.24 5.35 9.96
C GLY A 133 10.63 4.73 11.22
N TYR A 134 9.51 4.01 11.08
CA TYR A 134 8.77 3.44 12.21
C TYR A 134 8.55 1.94 12.05
N GLN A 135 8.48 1.24 13.17
CA GLN A 135 8.11 -0.16 13.24
C GLN A 135 6.96 -0.35 14.22
N VAL A 136 5.91 -1.03 13.78
CA VAL A 136 4.75 -1.42 14.58
C VAL A 136 4.73 -2.94 14.65
N VAL A 137 4.74 -3.49 15.86
CA VAL A 137 4.71 -4.93 16.10
C VAL A 137 3.48 -5.27 16.94
N VAL A 138 2.58 -6.07 16.39
CA VAL A 138 1.47 -6.66 17.15
C VAL A 138 1.85 -8.08 17.56
N LYS A 139 1.76 -8.38 18.85
CA LYS A 139 1.97 -9.73 19.37
C LYS A 139 0.62 -10.44 19.41
N LEU A 140 0.52 -11.55 18.69
CA LEU A 140 -0.70 -12.35 18.55
C LEU A 140 -0.52 -13.74 19.19
N PRO A 141 -1.53 -14.28 19.89
CA PRO A 141 -1.53 -15.68 20.27
C PRO A 141 -1.38 -16.59 19.05
N ARG A 142 -0.75 -17.75 19.22
CA ARG A 142 -0.56 -18.72 18.13
C ARG A 142 -1.87 -19.10 17.43
N GLN A 143 -2.99 -19.19 18.17
CA GLN A 143 -4.30 -19.50 17.57
C GLN A 143 -4.82 -18.37 16.67
N SER A 144 -4.50 -17.11 16.99
CA SER A 144 -4.95 -15.95 16.22
C SER A 144 -4.01 -15.61 15.05
N PHE A 145 -2.86 -16.26 14.95
CA PHE A 145 -1.88 -15.98 13.89
C PHE A 145 -2.37 -16.39 12.50
N GLU A 146 -3.34 -17.31 12.41
CA GLU A 146 -4.02 -17.65 11.15
C GLU A 146 -4.86 -16.47 10.63
N ALA A 147 -5.42 -15.66 11.53
CA ALA A 147 -6.18 -14.45 11.19
C ALA A 147 -5.29 -13.23 10.87
N ARG A 148 -3.95 -13.40 10.79
CA ARG A 148 -2.99 -12.30 10.58
C ARG A 148 -3.30 -11.44 9.35
N ALA A 149 -3.74 -12.07 8.25
CA ALA A 149 -4.06 -11.35 7.01
C ALA A 149 -5.18 -10.32 7.22
N GLY A 150 -6.18 -10.66 8.04
CA GLY A 150 -7.26 -9.75 8.41
C GLY A 150 -6.77 -8.53 9.17
N PHE A 151 -5.90 -8.73 10.18
CA PHE A 151 -5.35 -7.63 10.98
C PHE A 151 -4.43 -6.72 10.16
N LEU A 152 -3.60 -7.31 9.30
CA LEU A 152 -2.71 -6.55 8.41
C LEU A 152 -3.50 -5.71 7.42
N ARG A 153 -4.60 -6.23 6.87
CA ARG A 153 -5.50 -5.45 6.00
C ARG A 153 -6.09 -4.23 6.72
N ILE A 154 -6.54 -4.40 7.95
CA ILE A 154 -7.07 -3.28 8.76
C ILE A 154 -5.99 -2.23 9.04
N ALA A 155 -4.75 -2.66 9.29
CA ALA A 155 -3.62 -1.74 9.44
C ALA A 155 -3.31 -0.99 8.13
N GLN A 156 -3.33 -1.66 6.98
CA GLN A 156 -3.15 -1.03 5.67
C GLN A 156 -4.21 0.03 5.39
N GLU A 157 -5.49 -0.28 5.62
CA GLU A 157 -6.62 0.65 5.48
C GLU A 157 -6.44 1.88 6.39
N SER A 158 -6.03 1.65 7.64
CA SER A 158 -5.79 2.73 8.62
C SER A 158 -4.62 3.63 8.22
N VAL A 159 -3.55 3.05 7.64
CA VAL A 159 -2.39 3.80 7.12
C VAL A 159 -2.80 4.69 5.94
N LEU A 160 -3.55 4.15 4.98
CA LEU A 160 -4.04 4.93 3.83
C LEU A 160 -4.98 6.05 4.28
N GLN A 161 -5.93 5.76 5.17
CA GLN A 161 -6.85 6.77 5.70
C GLN A 161 -6.12 7.88 6.46
N ALA A 162 -5.11 7.53 7.27
CA ALA A 162 -4.32 8.53 7.99
C ALA A 162 -3.48 9.41 7.06
N ALA A 163 -2.94 8.83 5.98
CA ALA A 163 -2.21 9.59 4.96
C ALA A 163 -3.15 10.51 4.16
N GLU A 164 -4.35 10.05 3.81
CA GLU A 164 -5.38 10.87 3.13
C GLU A 164 -5.79 12.08 3.98
N ASN A 165 -5.89 11.91 5.30
CA ASN A 165 -6.19 12.99 6.24
C ASN A 165 -4.99 13.92 6.53
N SER A 166 -3.80 13.58 6.02
CA SER A 166 -2.62 14.41 6.16
C SER A 166 -2.54 15.43 5.02
N SER A 167 -2.12 16.65 5.33
CA SER A 167 -1.87 17.67 4.30
C SER A 167 -0.57 17.45 3.51
N ALA A 168 0.40 16.75 4.11
CA ALA A 168 1.78 16.72 3.60
C ALA A 168 2.43 15.33 3.64
N THR A 169 1.80 14.31 4.23
CA THR A 169 2.33 12.95 4.30
C THR A 169 1.53 12.01 3.43
N TYR A 170 2.21 11.32 2.52
CA TYR A 170 1.58 10.41 1.56
C TYR A 170 2.21 9.02 1.64
N VAL A 171 1.42 7.98 1.35
CA VAL A 171 1.94 6.64 1.04
C VAL A 171 2.34 6.63 -0.42
N LEU A 172 3.61 6.36 -0.70
CA LEU A 172 4.12 6.32 -2.06
C LEU A 172 3.51 5.13 -2.82
N GLY A 173 3.01 5.37 -4.04
CA GLY A 173 2.42 4.32 -4.86
C GLY A 173 1.00 3.94 -4.46
N TYR A 174 0.23 4.82 -3.81
CA TYR A 174 -1.10 4.51 -3.26
C TYR A 174 -2.16 4.07 -4.28
N ARG A 175 -1.91 4.24 -5.59
CA ARG A 175 -2.77 3.72 -6.68
C ARG A 175 -2.19 2.50 -7.40
N ALA A 176 -0.99 2.06 -7.03
CA ALA A 176 -0.30 0.91 -7.59
C ALA A 176 -0.21 -0.20 -6.52
N SER A 177 0.99 -0.39 -5.96
CA SER A 177 1.27 -1.32 -4.87
C SER A 177 1.89 -0.55 -3.71
N PRO A 178 1.08 0.12 -2.86
CA PRO A 178 1.61 0.95 -1.75
C PRO A 178 2.31 0.14 -0.66
N PHE A 179 2.05 -1.17 -0.63
CA PHE A 179 2.55 -2.08 0.38
C PHE A 179 3.43 -3.14 -0.27
N LEU A 180 4.59 -3.39 0.34
CA LEU A 180 5.43 -4.54 0.08
C LEU A 180 5.14 -5.58 1.15
N GLU A 181 4.48 -6.68 0.77
CA GLU A 181 4.20 -7.79 1.69
C GLU A 181 5.49 -8.48 2.15
N THR A 182 5.48 -8.94 3.39
CA THR A 182 6.57 -9.68 4.03
C THR A 182 5.99 -10.91 4.74
N PRO A 183 6.78 -11.94 5.07
CA PRO A 183 6.25 -13.14 5.72
C PRO A 183 5.49 -12.89 7.04
N LEU A 184 5.86 -11.82 7.77
CA LEU A 184 5.27 -11.46 9.05
C LEU A 184 4.34 -10.25 8.98
N GLY A 185 4.18 -9.59 7.83
CA GLY A 185 3.58 -8.26 7.81
C GLY A 185 3.70 -7.53 6.48
N PHE A 186 3.88 -6.22 6.51
CA PHE A 186 4.15 -5.42 5.33
C PHE A 186 5.08 -4.24 5.63
N SER A 187 5.62 -3.68 4.56
CA SER A 187 6.37 -2.43 4.56
C SER A 187 5.68 -1.40 3.65
N ALA A 188 5.66 -0.14 4.05
CA ALA A 188 5.15 0.98 3.27
C ALA A 188 6.19 2.10 3.23
N LEU A 189 6.28 2.81 2.10
CA LEU A 189 7.14 3.97 1.98
C LEU A 189 6.30 5.24 2.16
N LEU A 190 6.48 5.92 3.28
CA LEU A 190 5.90 7.22 3.55
C LEU A 190 6.79 8.31 2.95
N CYS A 191 6.18 9.36 2.45
CA CYS A 191 6.90 10.49 1.89
C CYS A 191 6.27 11.82 2.29
N HIS A 192 7.10 12.85 2.39
CA HIS A 192 6.67 14.19 2.76
C HIS A 192 6.77 15.14 1.57
N VAL A 193 5.68 15.85 1.31
CA VAL A 193 5.60 16.89 0.29
C VAL A 193 4.97 18.14 0.94
N PRO A 194 5.77 19.20 1.19
CA PRO A 194 5.29 20.40 1.89
C PRO A 194 4.14 21.12 1.17
N ASP A 195 4.17 21.12 -0.17
CA ASP A 195 3.19 21.78 -1.01
C ASP A 195 2.65 20.80 -2.05
N SER A 196 1.39 20.38 -1.85
CA SER A 196 0.70 19.44 -2.74
C SER A 196 0.39 20.03 -4.11
N SER A 197 0.35 21.35 -4.27
CA SER A 197 0.07 22.01 -5.55
C SER A 197 1.22 21.88 -6.55
N CYS A 198 2.44 21.75 -6.04
CA CYS A 198 3.65 21.55 -6.84
C CYS A 198 4.09 20.08 -6.90
N ALA A 199 3.37 19.15 -6.25
CA ALA A 199 3.76 17.76 -6.14
C ALA A 199 3.77 17.02 -7.49
N CYS A 200 4.74 16.12 -7.68
CA CYS A 200 4.68 15.16 -8.78
C CYS A 200 3.64 14.08 -8.44
N TRP A 201 2.46 14.15 -9.05
CA TRP A 201 1.42 13.15 -8.79
C TRP A 201 1.76 11.76 -9.33
N ASP A 202 2.60 11.66 -10.37
CA ASP A 202 3.03 10.37 -10.90
C ASP A 202 3.85 9.58 -9.87
N ILE A 203 4.84 10.23 -9.23
CA ILE A 203 5.64 9.56 -8.20
C ILE A 203 4.80 9.22 -6.96
N LEU A 204 3.85 10.07 -6.58
CA LEU A 204 2.97 9.80 -5.43
C LEU A 204 1.99 8.66 -5.70
N GLN A 205 1.34 8.64 -6.86
CA GLN A 205 0.30 7.66 -7.20
C GLN A 205 0.89 6.30 -7.59
N TRP A 206 1.96 6.29 -8.38
CA TRP A 206 2.49 5.08 -9.00
C TRP A 206 3.85 4.65 -8.43
N GLY A 207 4.47 5.48 -7.58
CA GLY A 207 5.79 5.22 -7.02
C GLY A 207 6.95 5.54 -7.97
N MET A 208 6.66 6.00 -9.19
CA MET A 208 7.67 6.30 -10.21
C MET A 208 7.28 7.51 -11.07
N CYS A 209 8.30 8.24 -11.55
CA CYS A 209 8.14 9.37 -12.45
C CYS A 209 9.03 9.15 -13.68
N ASN A 210 8.44 9.20 -14.88
CA ASN A 210 9.16 8.96 -16.13
C ASN A 210 10.18 10.05 -16.50
N PHE A 211 10.07 11.23 -15.86
CA PHE A 211 10.98 12.35 -16.09
C PHE A 211 12.21 12.33 -15.17
N GLY A 212 12.25 11.46 -14.15
CA GLY A 212 13.37 11.37 -13.21
C GLY A 212 13.75 12.74 -12.64
N ASP A 213 15.04 13.08 -12.68
CA ASP A 213 15.57 14.34 -12.17
C ASP A 213 15.21 15.56 -13.03
N THR A 214 14.67 15.34 -14.24
CA THR A 214 14.20 16.42 -15.13
C THR A 214 12.72 16.74 -14.94
N CYS A 215 12.06 16.12 -13.94
CA CYS A 215 10.66 16.41 -13.64
C CYS A 215 10.49 17.87 -13.21
N ARG A 216 9.54 18.57 -13.83
CA ARG A 216 9.20 19.94 -13.44
C ARG A 216 8.41 20.04 -12.13
N TRP A 217 7.94 18.92 -11.60
CA TRP A 217 7.15 18.83 -10.38
C TRP A 217 8.01 18.40 -9.20
N ALA A 218 7.64 18.81 -7.99
CA ALA A 218 8.37 18.50 -6.76
C ALA A 218 8.28 17.00 -6.43
N HIS A 219 9.43 16.33 -6.42
CA HIS A 219 9.56 14.98 -5.87
C HIS A 219 9.70 15.06 -4.34
N PRO A 220 9.21 14.04 -3.60
CA PRO A 220 9.39 14.01 -2.15
C PRO A 220 10.87 13.99 -1.78
N THR A 221 11.29 14.98 -0.99
CA THR A 221 12.68 15.13 -0.53
C THR A 221 12.97 14.27 0.70
N MET A 222 11.93 13.89 1.44
CA MET A 222 12.05 13.05 2.62
C MET A 222 11.14 11.83 2.52
N ARG A 223 11.67 10.70 2.94
CA ARG A 223 11.01 9.40 2.91
C ARG A 223 11.28 8.67 4.22
N ALA A 224 10.33 7.86 4.65
CA ALA A 224 10.47 6.99 5.79
C ALA A 224 9.75 5.67 5.53
N THR A 225 10.34 4.56 5.96
CA THR A 225 9.74 3.24 5.93
C THR A 225 8.87 3.03 7.16
N LEU A 226 7.65 2.58 6.95
CA LEU A 226 6.78 2.05 7.99
C LEU A 226 6.73 0.53 7.85
N ASN A 227 7.23 -0.18 8.85
CA ASN A 227 7.15 -1.64 8.91
C ASN A 227 6.06 -2.03 9.91
N VAL A 228 5.11 -2.86 9.48
CA VAL A 228 4.04 -3.38 10.34
C VAL A 228 4.15 -4.90 10.36
N MET A 229 4.30 -5.50 11.53
CA MET A 229 4.58 -6.93 11.67
C MET A 229 3.70 -7.58 12.75
N ALA A 230 3.33 -8.83 12.52
CA ALA A 230 2.72 -9.72 13.49
C ALA A 230 3.79 -10.69 14.04
N ALA A 231 3.94 -10.73 15.35
CA ALA A 231 4.78 -11.68 16.06
C ALA A 231 3.91 -12.67 16.83
N VAL A 232 4.37 -13.92 16.96
CA VAL A 232 3.68 -14.93 17.78
C VAL A 232 4.10 -14.74 19.24
N LEU A 233 3.13 -14.68 20.16
CA LEU A 233 3.37 -14.83 21.59
C LEU A 233 3.69 -16.30 21.88
N GLU A 234 4.86 -16.53 22.48
CA GLU A 234 5.23 -17.83 23.07
C GLU A 234 4.46 -18.11 24.36
#